data_AF-A0A5J4IPF9-F1
#
_entry.id   AF-A0A5J4IPF9-F1
#
_cell.length_a   1.000
_cell.length_b   1.000
_cell.length_c   1.000
_cell.angle_alpha   90.00
_cell.angle_beta   90.00
_cell.angle_gamma   90.00
#
_symmetry.space_group_name_H-M   'P 1'
#
loop_
_entity.id
_entity.type
_entity.pdbx_description
1 polymer ?
#
loop_
_entity_poly.entity_id
_entity_poly.type
_entity_poly.pdbx_seq_one_letter_code
_entity_poly.pdbx_strand_id
1 'polypeptide(L)' 'MKAIGYKENLPIENIESLQDITLDTPKVTGIDILVEIKPISVKSADYKVRAGMPVEGDDWKVIG' A
#
# COMPACT_ATOMS: atom_id res chain seq x y z
N MET A 1 -9.30 -0.89 -8.48
CA MET A 1 -7.93 -1.25 -8.87
C MET A 1 -7.34 -2.34 -7.96
N LYS A 2 -6.44 -3.17 -8.49
CA LYS A 2 -5.63 -4.10 -7.69
C LYS A 2 -4.52 -3.32 -6.99
N ALA A 3 -4.19 -3.70 -5.77
CA ALA A 3 -3.09 -3.11 -4.99
C ALA A 3 -2.46 -4.15 -4.04
N ILE A 4 -1.31 -3.80 -3.48
CA ILE A 4 -0.67 -4.55 -2.40
C ILE A 4 -0.70 -3.67 -1.14
N GLY A 5 -1.20 -4.21 -0.03
CA GLY A 5 -1.30 -3.46 1.22
C GLY A 5 -1.16 -4.31 2.48
N TYR A 6 -1.19 -3.65 3.63
CA TYR A 6 -1.14 -4.29 4.95
C TYR A 6 -2.20 -3.69 5.89
N LYS A 7 -2.58 -4.45 6.91
CA LYS A 7 -3.43 -4.01 8.04
C LYS A 7 -2.65 -3.84 9.34
N GLU A 8 -1.59 -4.64 9.51
CA GLU A 8 -0.78 -4.68 10.73
C GLU A 8 0.72 -4.64 10.40
N ASN A 9 1.49 -4.09 11.33
CA ASN A 9 2.94 -3.95 11.20
C ASN A 9 3.63 -5.29 11.53
N LEU A 10 3.59 -6.22 10.58
CA LEU A 10 4.13 -7.56 10.76
C LEU A 10 5.55 -7.71 10.17
N PRO A 11 6.37 -8.65 10.69
CA PRO A 11 7.61 -9.08 10.03
C PRO A 11 7.36 -9.53 8.59
N ILE A 12 8.34 -9.37 7.68
CA ILE A 12 8.14 -9.71 6.25
C ILE A 12 7.89 -11.20 6.04
N GLU A 13 8.35 -12.04 6.95
CA GLU A 13 8.19 -13.48 6.94
C GLU A 13 6.74 -13.90 7.23
N ASN A 14 5.93 -13.02 7.82
CA ASN A 14 4.51 -13.27 8.01
C ASN A 14 3.77 -13.08 6.68
N ILE A 15 2.98 -14.09 6.29
CA ILE A 15 2.20 -14.08 5.05
C ILE A 15 1.17 -12.94 4.99
N GLU A 16 0.72 -12.44 6.14
CA GLU A 16 -0.23 -11.33 6.23
C GLU A 16 0.46 -9.95 6.17
N SER A 17 1.80 -9.91 6.11
CA SER A 17 2.59 -8.66 6.10
C SER A 17 2.39 -7.80 4.85
N LEU A 18 2.03 -8.42 3.73
CA LEU A 18 1.60 -7.78 2.49
C LEU A 18 0.59 -8.69 1.80
N GLN A 19 -0.54 -8.14 1.39
CA GLN A 19 -1.66 -8.89 0.84
C GLN A 19 -2.16 -8.26 -0.46
N ASP A 20 -2.56 -9.11 -1.41
CA ASP A 20 -3.28 -8.70 -2.61
C ASP A 20 -4.69 -8.21 -2.23
N ILE A 21 -5.02 -6.99 -2.64
CA ILE A 21 -6.31 -6.36 -2.33
C ILE A 21 -6.93 -5.72 -3.56
N THR A 22 -8.24 -5.48 -3.48
CA THR A 22 -8.99 -4.71 -4.47
C THR A 22 -9.59 -3.50 -3.79
N LEU A 23 -9.30 -2.32 -4.33
CA LEU A 23 -9.82 -1.02 -3.89
C LEU A 23 -10.62 -0.38 -5.01
N ASP A 24 -11.44 0.62 -4.73
CA ASP A 24 -12.02 1.45 -5.79
C ASP A 24 -10.92 2.21 -6.55
N THR A 25 -11.13 2.44 -7.84
CA THR A 25 -10.20 3.27 -8.61
C THR A 25 -10.41 4.74 -8.21
N PRO A 26 -9.35 5.46 -7.79
CA PRO A 26 -9.48 6.83 -7.32
C PRO A 26 -9.94 7.77 -8.44
N LYS A 27 -10.71 8.79 -8.07
CA LYS A 27 -11.13 9.87 -8.97
C LYS A 27 -10.22 11.07 -8.74
N VAL A 28 -9.60 11.56 -9.80
CA VAL A 28 -8.75 12.75 -9.74
C VAL A 28 -9.57 14.00 -9.47
N THR A 29 -8.97 14.95 -8.73
CA THR A 29 -9.55 16.27 -8.48
C THR A 29 -8.45 17.33 -8.59
N GLY A 30 -8.82 18.58 -8.89
CA GLY A 30 -7.86 19.70 -8.90
C GLY A 30 -6.69 19.49 -9.88
N ILE A 31 -5.48 19.38 -9.33
CA ILE A 31 -4.21 19.24 -10.08
C ILE A 31 -3.64 17.81 -10.05
N ASP A 32 -4.40 16.84 -9.54
CA ASP A 32 -3.96 15.45 -9.48
C ASP A 32 -3.93 14.79 -10.87
N ILE A 33 -3.04 13.82 -11.04
CA ILE A 33 -3.01 12.93 -12.21
C ILE A 33 -3.25 11.48 -11.78
N LEU A 34 -4.01 10.75 -12.60
CA LEU A 34 -4.19 9.31 -12.44
C LEU A 34 -3.18 8.60 -13.34
N VAL A 35 -2.27 7.85 -12.73
CA VAL A 35 -1.21 7.13 -13.45
C VAL A 35 -1.51 5.63 -13.45
N GLU A 36 -1.50 5.02 -14.63
CA GLU A 36 -1.48 3.58 -14.77
C GLU A 36 -0.05 3.07 -14.52
N ILE A 37 0.15 2.43 -13.37
CA ILE A 37 1.45 1.92 -12.95
C ILE A 37 1.84 0.70 -13.79
N LYS A 38 3.06 0.72 -14.35
CA LYS A 38 3.65 -0.40 -15.10
C LYS A 38 4.64 -1.17 -14.20
N PRO A 39 5.93 -0.75 -14.04
CA PRO A 39 6.80 -1.30 -13.00
C PRO A 39 6.97 -0.34 -11.80
N ILE A 40 7.32 -0.91 -10.65
CA ILE A 40 7.72 -0.19 -9.43
C ILE A 40 9.05 -0.75 -8.88
N SER A 41 9.69 0.01 -8.01
CA SER A 41 10.92 -0.36 -7.29
C SER A 41 10.63 -0.39 -5.80
N VAL A 42 11.25 -1.32 -5.07
CA VAL A 42 11.30 -1.27 -3.60
C VAL A 42 12.52 -0.45 -3.15
N LYS A 43 12.35 0.38 -2.13
CA LYS A 43 13.37 1.20 -1.47
C LYS A 43 13.37 0.93 0.04
N SER A 44 14.32 1.56 0.74
CA SER A 44 14.43 1.43 2.19
C SER A 44 13.31 2.16 2.95
N ALA A 45 12.62 3.10 2.32
CA ALA A 45 11.47 3.77 2.92
C ALA A 45 10.28 2.82 3.08
N ASP A 46 10.08 1.91 2.12
CA ASP A 46 8.92 1.02 2.07
C ASP A 46 8.84 0.12 3.31
N TYR A 47 9.94 -0.56 3.67
CA TYR A 47 9.93 -1.41 4.85
C TYR A 47 9.81 -0.60 6.15
N LYS A 48 10.34 0.64 6.19
CA LYS A 48 10.22 1.52 7.37
C LYS A 48 8.78 1.95 7.58
N VAL A 49 8.07 2.27 6.50
CA VAL A 49 6.62 2.58 6.54
C VAL A 49 5.86 1.36 7.04
N ARG A 50 6.06 0.19 6.42
CA ARG A 50 5.37 -1.04 6.83
C ARG A 50 5.62 -1.42 8.29
N ALA A 51 6.87 -1.29 8.75
CA ALA A 51 7.24 -1.66 10.10
C ALA A 51 6.82 -0.60 11.14
N GLY A 52 6.72 0.69 10.76
CA GLY A 52 6.57 1.80 11.70
C GLY A 52 5.24 2.54 11.68
N MET A 53 4.41 2.40 10.65
CA MET A 53 3.15 3.15 10.52
C MET A 53 1.94 2.22 10.68
N PRO A 54 1.25 2.23 11.85
CA PRO A 54 0.03 1.48 12.05
C PRO A 54 -1.08 1.96 11.11
N VAL A 55 -2.02 1.07 10.82
CA VAL A 55 -3.23 1.40 10.06
C VAL A 55 -4.33 1.76 11.04
N GLU A 56 -5.09 2.81 10.73
CA GLU A 56 -6.23 3.23 11.55
C GLU A 56 -7.49 2.48 11.09
N GLY A 57 -8.24 1.93 12.05
CA GLY A 57 -9.47 1.20 11.76
C GLY A 57 -9.25 -0.09 10.97
N ASP A 58 -10.23 -0.43 10.12
CA ASP A 58 -10.24 -1.66 9.32
C ASP A 58 -9.72 -1.48 7.88
N ASP A 59 -9.15 -0.30 7.60
CA ASP A 59 -8.66 0.06 6.28
C ASP A 59 -7.36 -0.65 5.91
N TRP A 60 -6.95 -0.47 4.66
CA TRP A 60 -5.68 -0.98 4.13
C TRP A 60 -4.71 0.15 3.91
N LYS A 61 -3.45 -0.06 4.28
CA LYS A 61 -2.36 0.83 3.87
C LYS A 61 -1.62 0.23 2.68
N VAL A 62 -1.66 0.94 1.56
CA VAL A 62 -0.94 0.58 0.33
C VAL A 62 0.50 1.07 0.43
N ILE A 63 1.46 0.22 0.04
CA ILE A 63 2.88 0.59 -0.04
C ILE A 63 3.23 0.98 -1.47
N GLY A 64 3.79 2.18 -1.64
CA GLY A 64 4.17 2.78 -2.90
C GLY A 64 4.33 4.29 -2.76
#